data_AF-A0A2D6XKT2-F1
#
_entry.id   AF-A0A2D6XKT2-F1
#
_cell.length_a   1.000
_cell.length_b   1.000
_cell.length_c   1.000
_cell.angle_alpha   90.00
_cell.angle_beta   90.00
_cell.angle_gamma   90.00
#
_symmetry.space_group_name_H-M   'P 1'
#
loop_
_entity.id
_entity.type
_entity.pdbx_description
1 polymer ?
#
loop_
_entity_poly.entity_id
_entity_poly.type
_entity_poly.pdbx_seq_one_letter_code
_entity_poly.pdbx_strand_id
1 'polypeptide(L)'
;MNLQETFRREIVSGLLEERGTLSLIKKWLQLSQLTQSQLIRFGTLFENAVNCLAADSHKQFTAVTTNGRKTYITPTAQITHTSKGNKDIDILFIDEEKMIVYYRESKCNLNLDSEKSIATVNKVKEVARRLQKAYAAYTIDAAILNMDWENPKQEYLGVPVQYMGDLFDLLGYKTSQQEYRRIGKSIGEEVRYATHS
;
A
#
# COMPACT_ATOMS: atom_id res chain seq x y z
N MET A 1 -1.30 -18.16 1.11
CA MET A 1 -1.83 -17.85 -0.24
C MET A 1 -0.67 -17.52 -1.18
N ASN A 2 -0.80 -17.74 -2.49
CA ASN A 2 0.25 -17.44 -3.49
C ASN A 2 0.24 -15.93 -3.83
N LEU A 3 1.41 -15.27 -3.79
CA LEU A 3 1.59 -13.84 -4.09
C LEU A 3 0.92 -13.42 -5.41
N GLN A 4 1.12 -14.18 -6.48
CA GLN A 4 0.56 -13.91 -7.79
C GLN A 4 -0.97 -13.97 -7.77
N GLU A 5 -1.53 -14.94 -7.05
CA GLU A 5 -2.98 -15.13 -6.95
C GLU A 5 -3.63 -13.97 -6.17
N THR A 6 -3.02 -13.52 -5.06
CA THR A 6 -3.51 -12.37 -4.29
C THR A 6 -3.57 -11.12 -5.15
N PHE A 7 -2.46 -10.76 -5.79
CA PHE A 7 -2.42 -9.55 -6.62
C PHE A 7 -3.39 -9.65 -7.81
N ARG A 8 -3.48 -10.80 -8.48
CA ARG A 8 -4.43 -10.99 -9.58
C ARG A 8 -5.87 -10.82 -9.12
N ARG A 9 -6.28 -11.54 -8.07
CA ARG A 9 -7.65 -11.49 -7.53
C ARG A 9 -8.07 -10.08 -7.18
N GLU A 10 -7.23 -9.35 -6.46
CA GLU A 10 -7.57 -8.00 -6.00
C GLU A 10 -7.51 -6.97 -7.14
N ILE A 11 -6.53 -7.06 -8.05
CA ILE A 11 -6.30 -6.00 -9.05
C ILE A 11 -7.12 -6.19 -10.33
N VAL A 12 -7.23 -7.41 -10.85
CA VAL A 12 -7.89 -7.68 -12.14
C VAL A 12 -9.41 -7.50 -12.03
N SER A 13 -10.01 -7.92 -10.92
CA SER A 13 -11.45 -7.79 -10.67
C SER A 13 -11.93 -6.33 -10.62
N GLY A 14 -11.01 -5.38 -10.41
CA GLY A 14 -11.33 -3.99 -10.14
C GLY A 14 -10.81 -2.97 -11.15
N LEU A 15 -10.29 -3.28 -12.35
CA LEU A 15 -9.65 -2.26 -13.21
C LEU A 15 -10.36 -1.84 -14.49
N LEU A 16 -11.60 -2.25 -14.71
CA LEU A 16 -12.32 -1.89 -15.93
C LEU A 16 -12.72 -0.39 -15.93
N GLU A 17 -12.42 0.30 -17.05
CA GLU A 17 -12.89 1.63 -17.56
C GLU A 17 -11.94 2.87 -17.64
N GLU A 18 -11.79 3.39 -18.88
CA GLU A 18 -11.30 4.72 -19.40
C GLU A 18 -9.81 5.19 -19.34
N ARG A 19 -9.37 6.13 -20.23
CA ARG A 19 -7.94 6.51 -20.54
C ARG A 19 -7.29 7.82 -20.00
N GLY A 20 -5.96 7.86 -19.73
CA GLY A 20 -5.16 9.10 -19.46
C GLY A 20 -3.96 9.14 -18.46
N THR A 21 -2.76 9.50 -18.98
CA THR A 21 -1.47 10.02 -18.36
C THR A 21 -0.56 9.20 -17.41
N LEU A 22 0.78 9.35 -17.58
CA LEU A 22 1.87 8.45 -17.13
C LEU A 22 2.17 8.43 -15.61
N SER A 23 2.21 7.21 -15.03
CA SER A 23 2.51 6.90 -13.61
C SER A 23 3.34 5.60 -13.49
N LEU A 24 3.99 5.36 -12.33
CA LEU A 24 4.74 4.12 -12.04
C LEU A 24 3.90 2.85 -12.25
N ILE A 25 2.60 2.95 -11.95
CA ILE A 25 1.59 1.92 -12.20
C ILE A 25 1.56 1.51 -13.68
N LYS A 26 1.57 2.48 -14.60
CA LYS A 26 1.58 2.21 -16.05
C LYS A 26 2.82 1.44 -16.49
N LYS A 27 3.98 1.76 -15.91
CA LYS A 27 5.24 1.06 -16.17
C LYS A 27 5.17 -0.37 -15.63
N TRP A 28 4.69 -0.56 -14.40
CA TRP A 28 4.58 -1.88 -13.78
C TRP A 28 3.61 -2.79 -14.54
N LEU A 29 2.46 -2.26 -14.96
CA LEU A 29 1.45 -2.98 -15.75
C LEU A 29 1.78 -3.06 -17.24
N GLN A 30 2.77 -2.34 -17.76
CA GLN A 30 3.01 -2.18 -19.20
C GLN A 30 1.76 -1.69 -19.96
N LEU A 31 1.02 -0.75 -19.36
CA LEU A 31 -0.19 -0.14 -19.93
C LEU A 31 -0.03 1.37 -20.00
N SER A 32 0.28 1.90 -21.18
CA SER A 32 0.45 3.35 -21.38
C SER A 32 -0.86 4.15 -21.33
N GLN A 33 -2.00 3.47 -21.49
CA GLN A 33 -3.29 4.13 -21.73
C GLN A 33 -4.20 4.31 -20.50
N LEU A 34 -3.80 3.96 -19.27
CA LEU A 34 -4.71 4.04 -18.10
C LEU A 34 -5.18 5.48 -17.78
N THR A 35 -6.43 5.73 -17.37
CA THR A 35 -6.94 7.02 -16.82
C THR A 35 -6.35 7.37 -15.46
N GLN A 36 -6.45 8.65 -15.09
CA GLN A 36 -6.37 9.07 -13.70
C GLN A 36 -7.33 8.31 -12.76
N SER A 37 -8.61 8.10 -13.14
CA SER A 37 -9.56 7.30 -12.35
C SER A 37 -9.12 5.84 -12.20
N GLN A 38 -8.63 5.18 -13.26
CA GLN A 38 -8.05 3.85 -13.16
C GLN A 38 -6.79 3.81 -12.30
N LEU A 39 -5.95 4.83 -12.36
CA LEU A 39 -4.76 4.92 -11.51
C LEU A 39 -5.13 5.05 -10.02
N ILE A 40 -6.18 5.83 -9.72
CA ILE A 40 -6.74 5.91 -8.37
C ILE A 40 -7.29 4.55 -7.95
N ARG A 41 -8.09 3.91 -8.80
CA ARG A 41 -8.68 2.59 -8.53
C ARG A 41 -7.59 1.54 -8.31
N PHE A 42 -6.56 1.50 -9.17
CA PHE A 42 -5.38 0.66 -8.99
C PHE A 42 -4.75 0.86 -7.62
N GLY A 43 -4.54 2.11 -7.21
CA GLY A 43 -3.96 2.43 -5.90
C GLY A 43 -4.72 1.77 -4.76
N THR A 44 -6.05 1.86 -4.78
CA THR A 44 -6.92 1.20 -3.80
C THR A 44 -6.82 -0.33 -3.85
N LEU A 45 -6.81 -0.93 -5.04
CA LEU A 45 -6.71 -2.39 -5.17
C LEU A 45 -5.33 -2.92 -4.75
N PHE A 46 -4.29 -2.13 -5.00
CA PHE A 46 -2.95 -2.42 -4.54
C PHE A 46 -2.86 -2.38 -3.01
N GLU A 47 -3.44 -1.35 -2.38
CA GLU A 47 -3.58 -1.27 -0.92
C GLU A 47 -4.31 -2.50 -0.37
N ASN A 48 -5.41 -2.91 -0.98
CA ASN A 48 -6.14 -4.12 -0.59
C ASN A 48 -5.29 -5.38 -0.72
N ALA A 49 -4.54 -5.54 -1.82
CA ALA A 49 -3.64 -6.67 -2.03
C ALA A 49 -2.57 -6.74 -0.93
N VAL A 50 -1.98 -5.59 -0.56
CA VAL A 50 -1.00 -5.52 0.53
C VAL A 50 -1.63 -5.88 1.88
N ASN A 51 -2.83 -5.36 2.18
CA ASN A 51 -3.56 -5.72 3.39
C ASN A 51 -3.85 -7.24 3.46
N CYS A 52 -4.19 -7.88 2.34
CA CYS A 52 -4.34 -9.33 2.27
C CYS A 52 -3.03 -10.07 2.52
N LEU A 53 -1.90 -9.61 1.98
CA LEU A 53 -0.59 -10.23 2.23
C LEU A 53 -0.19 -10.10 3.70
N ALA A 54 -0.41 -8.94 4.32
CA ALA A 54 -0.15 -8.75 5.74
C ALA A 54 -1.00 -9.69 6.60
N ALA A 55 -2.29 -9.84 6.31
CA ALA A 55 -3.17 -10.77 7.03
C ALA A 55 -2.77 -12.24 6.85
N ASP A 56 -2.24 -12.61 5.68
CA ASP A 56 -1.87 -13.98 5.34
C ASP A 56 -0.45 -14.38 5.76
N SER A 57 0.38 -13.41 6.14
CA SER A 57 1.80 -13.62 6.46
C SER A 57 1.98 -14.47 7.73
N HIS A 58 1.98 -15.80 7.52
CA HIS A 58 2.32 -16.85 8.47
C HIS A 58 1.70 -16.75 9.88
N LYS A 59 0.60 -16.01 10.06
CA LYS A 59 -0.05 -15.70 11.35
C LYS A 59 0.83 -14.93 12.34
N GLN A 60 1.98 -14.39 11.93
CA GLN A 60 2.83 -13.57 12.80
C GLN A 60 2.22 -12.19 13.04
N PHE A 61 1.50 -11.68 12.04
CA PHE A 61 0.95 -10.34 12.09
C PHE A 61 -0.57 -10.33 12.25
N THR A 62 -1.05 -9.47 13.15
CA THR A 62 -2.46 -9.15 13.28
C THR A 62 -2.76 -7.93 12.39
N ALA A 63 -3.43 -8.15 11.25
CA ALA A 63 -3.86 -7.06 10.37
C ALA A 63 -5.03 -6.28 11.01
N VAL A 64 -4.87 -4.96 11.12
CA VAL A 64 -5.90 -4.04 11.65
C VAL A 64 -6.70 -3.44 10.51
N THR A 65 -6.04 -3.06 9.42
CA THR A 65 -6.70 -2.73 8.16
C THR A 65 -7.11 -4.03 7.44
N THR A 66 -8.36 -4.10 6.99
CA THR A 66 -8.90 -5.29 6.32
C THR A 66 -9.45 -4.93 4.95
N ASN A 67 -9.48 -5.93 4.06
CA ASN A 67 -10.00 -5.73 2.71
C ASN A 67 -11.47 -5.26 2.76
N GLY A 68 -11.80 -4.22 2.00
CA GLY A 68 -13.17 -3.74 1.84
C GLY A 68 -13.68 -2.81 2.95
N ARG A 69 -12.89 -2.53 4.00
CA ARG A 69 -13.30 -1.56 5.05
C ARG A 69 -12.17 -0.59 5.41
N LYS A 70 -12.40 0.70 5.11
CA LYS A 70 -11.49 1.77 5.49
C LYS A 70 -11.34 1.87 7.01
N THR A 71 -10.12 2.14 7.44
CA THR A 71 -9.74 2.24 8.85
C THR A 71 -9.26 3.66 9.10
N TYR A 72 -9.67 4.22 10.22
CA TYR A 72 -9.31 5.57 10.61
C TYR A 72 -8.83 5.60 12.05
N ILE A 73 -8.04 6.62 12.40
CA ILE A 73 -7.66 6.91 13.77
C ILE A 73 -8.23 8.25 14.22
N THR A 74 -8.91 8.25 15.37
CA THR A 74 -9.51 9.45 15.96
C THR A 74 -8.45 10.38 16.56
N PRO A 75 -8.78 11.66 16.83
CA PRO A 75 -7.89 12.56 17.57
C PRO A 75 -7.53 12.06 18.98
N THR A 76 -8.42 11.23 19.58
CA THR A 76 -8.26 10.58 20.88
C THR A 76 -7.55 9.23 20.80
N ALA A 77 -6.92 8.90 19.66
CA ALA A 77 -6.14 7.68 19.46
C ALA A 77 -6.95 6.37 19.56
N GLN A 78 -8.17 6.37 19.01
CA GLN A 78 -8.99 5.17 18.88
C GLN A 78 -9.10 4.76 17.41
N ILE A 79 -9.06 3.46 17.14
CA ILE A 79 -9.33 2.92 15.80
C ILE A 79 -10.84 2.94 15.55
N THR A 80 -11.23 3.36 14.35
CA THR A 80 -12.64 3.46 13.93
C THR A 80 -12.80 3.23 12.43
N HIS A 81 -14.04 3.09 11.98
CA HIS A 81 -14.41 2.94 10.57
C HIS A 81 -15.24 4.13 10.06
N THR A 82 -15.28 5.22 10.82
CA THR A 82 -15.97 6.46 10.47
C THR A 82 -14.98 7.49 9.99
N SER A 83 -15.22 8.09 8.81
CA SER A 83 -14.30 9.05 8.20
C SER A 83 -14.33 10.44 8.83
N LYS A 84 -15.49 10.89 9.33
CA LYS A 84 -15.70 12.28 9.77
C LYS A 84 -14.76 12.68 10.91
N GLY A 85 -13.85 13.61 10.61
CA GLY A 85 -12.88 14.16 11.59
C GLY A 85 -11.69 13.26 11.92
N ASN A 86 -11.59 12.09 11.27
CA ASN A 86 -10.58 11.09 11.56
C ASN A 86 -9.55 10.99 10.42
N LYS A 87 -8.37 10.45 10.72
CA LYS A 87 -7.30 10.28 9.72
C LYS A 87 -7.34 8.87 9.18
N ASP A 88 -7.41 8.74 7.86
CA ASP A 88 -7.36 7.47 7.14
C ASP A 88 -6.02 6.77 7.39
N ILE A 89 -6.07 5.45 7.49
CA ILE A 89 -4.94 4.54 7.62
C ILE A 89 -5.00 3.54 6.46
N ASP A 90 -4.03 3.63 5.55
CA ASP A 90 -4.01 2.80 4.35
C ASP A 90 -3.69 1.33 4.69
N ILE A 91 -2.60 1.10 5.43
CA ILE A 91 -2.14 -0.24 5.85
C ILE A 91 -1.66 -0.18 7.30
N LEU A 92 -2.18 -1.08 8.15
CA LEU A 92 -1.83 -1.22 9.55
C LEU A 92 -1.86 -2.68 9.98
N PHE A 93 -0.75 -3.17 10.51
CA PHE A 93 -0.65 -4.52 11.06
C PHE A 93 0.31 -4.52 12.25
N ILE A 94 0.15 -5.51 13.13
CA ILE A 94 0.84 -5.56 14.42
C ILE A 94 1.62 -6.87 14.52
N ASP A 95 2.88 -6.78 14.90
CA ASP A 95 3.70 -7.91 15.37
C ASP A 95 3.63 -7.92 16.90
N GLU A 96 2.82 -8.81 17.45
CA GLU A 96 2.63 -8.94 18.90
C GLU A 96 3.85 -9.54 19.60
N GLU A 97 4.64 -10.35 18.90
CA GLU A 97 5.86 -10.96 19.44
C GLU A 97 6.95 -9.91 19.63
N LYS A 98 7.15 -9.05 18.62
CA LYS A 98 8.13 -7.96 18.68
C LYS A 98 7.60 -6.68 19.31
N MET A 99 6.30 -6.62 19.61
CA MET A 99 5.62 -5.42 20.09
C MET A 99 5.81 -4.22 19.14
N ILE A 100 5.61 -4.44 17.84
CA ILE A 100 5.75 -3.41 16.79
C ILE A 100 4.42 -3.20 16.07
N VAL A 101 4.02 -1.95 15.90
CA VAL A 101 2.90 -1.56 15.04
C VAL A 101 3.47 -1.01 13.73
N TYR A 102 3.20 -1.68 12.63
CA TYR A 102 3.61 -1.28 11.29
C TYR A 102 2.49 -0.48 10.63
N TYR A 103 2.75 0.81 10.40
CA TYR A 103 1.88 1.69 9.63
C TYR A 103 2.54 2.05 8.31
N ARG A 104 1.81 1.87 7.20
CA ARG A 104 2.24 2.31 5.88
C ARG A 104 1.22 3.23 5.25
N GLU A 105 1.70 4.38 4.78
CA GLU A 105 0.95 5.26 3.88
C GLU A 105 1.27 4.89 2.45
N SER A 106 0.30 4.34 1.72
CA SER A 106 0.51 3.85 0.36
C SER A 106 0.56 4.99 -0.64
N LYS A 107 1.57 4.99 -1.49
CA LYS A 107 1.75 5.98 -2.57
C LYS A 107 2.21 5.30 -3.86
N CYS A 108 1.29 4.56 -4.49
CA CYS A 108 1.55 3.87 -5.77
C CYS A 108 1.89 4.82 -6.93
N ASN A 109 1.46 6.09 -6.87
CA ASN A 109 1.72 7.09 -7.91
C ASN A 109 2.78 8.09 -7.45
N LEU A 110 4.01 7.61 -7.28
CA LEU A 110 5.14 8.42 -6.82
C LEU A 110 5.77 9.22 -7.98
N ASN A 111 4.98 10.11 -8.58
CA ASN A 111 5.47 11.44 -8.98
C ASN A 111 5.05 12.39 -7.86
N LEU A 112 5.72 12.27 -6.72
CA LEU A 112 5.51 13.10 -5.54
C LEU A 112 5.97 14.53 -5.86
N ASP A 113 5.07 15.32 -6.46
CA ASP A 113 5.24 16.77 -6.54
C ASP A 113 5.36 17.34 -5.13
N SER A 114 6.29 18.27 -4.95
CA SER A 114 6.80 18.78 -3.68
C SER A 114 5.70 19.10 -2.64
N GLU A 115 4.57 19.68 -3.06
CA GLU A 115 3.42 19.99 -2.21
C GLU A 115 2.67 18.75 -1.70
N LYS A 116 2.42 17.77 -2.58
CA LYS A 116 1.72 16.51 -2.22
C LYS A 116 2.56 15.66 -1.28
N SER A 117 3.87 15.81 -1.37
CA SER A 117 4.82 15.11 -0.52
C SER A 117 4.83 15.64 0.91
N ILE A 118 4.70 16.96 1.11
CA ILE A 118 4.58 17.56 2.45
C ILE A 118 3.28 17.09 3.14
N ALA A 119 2.16 17.10 2.42
CA ALA A 119 0.89 16.62 2.97
C ALA A 119 0.97 15.15 3.40
N THR A 120 1.62 14.30 2.59
CA THR A 120 1.86 12.89 2.89
C THR A 120 2.71 12.72 4.15
N VAL A 121 3.84 13.42 4.23
CA VAL A 121 4.74 13.39 5.39
C VAL A 121 4.03 13.84 6.67
N ASN A 122 3.23 14.90 6.59
CA ASN A 122 2.45 15.40 7.72
C ASN A 122 1.38 14.39 8.15
N LYS A 123 0.68 13.73 7.21
CA LYS A 123 -0.26 12.65 7.53
C LYS A 123 0.46 11.52 8.25
N VAL A 124 1.61 11.07 7.74
CA VAL A 124 2.36 9.96 8.34
C VAL A 124 2.76 10.28 9.79
N LYS A 125 3.37 11.44 10.01
CA LYS A 125 3.78 11.89 11.35
C LYS A 125 2.58 12.04 12.30
N GLU A 126 1.46 12.56 11.80
CA GLU A 126 0.25 12.73 12.59
C GLU A 126 -0.37 11.40 13.00
N VAL A 127 -0.50 10.45 12.08
CA VAL A 127 -1.04 9.11 12.33
C VAL A 127 -0.11 8.34 13.26
N ALA A 128 1.20 8.34 13.00
CA ALA A 128 2.20 7.68 13.85
C ALA A 128 2.13 8.19 15.30
N ARG A 129 2.02 9.51 15.50
CA ARG A 129 1.85 10.11 16.84
C ARG A 129 0.57 9.65 17.53
N ARG A 130 -0.54 9.50 16.79
CA ARG A 130 -1.80 9.00 17.35
C ARG A 130 -1.69 7.50 17.68
N LEU A 131 -1.07 6.70 16.81
CA LEU A 131 -0.80 5.28 17.05
C LEU A 131 0.10 5.08 18.27
N GLN A 132 1.12 5.91 18.46
CA GLN A 132 1.99 5.85 19.64
C GLN A 132 1.21 6.02 20.95
N LYS A 133 0.12 6.79 20.94
CA LYS A 133 -0.78 6.92 22.10
C LYS A 133 -1.70 5.70 22.25
N ALA A 134 -2.23 5.19 21.14
CA ALA A 134 -3.12 4.02 21.13
C ALA A 134 -2.40 2.75 21.60
N TYR A 135 -1.13 2.62 21.23
CA TYR A 135 -0.29 1.45 21.48
C TYR A 135 0.97 1.88 22.26
N ALA A 136 0.77 2.43 23.46
CA ALA A 136 1.86 3.04 24.25
C ALA A 136 3.01 2.07 24.60
N ALA A 137 2.75 0.77 24.66
CA ALA A 137 3.75 -0.26 24.92
C ALA A 137 4.48 -0.76 23.64
N TYR A 138 4.06 -0.31 22.46
CA TYR A 138 4.59 -0.77 21.19
C TYR A 138 5.51 0.27 20.57
N THR A 139 6.47 -0.22 19.78
CA THR A 139 7.23 0.63 18.85
C THR A 139 6.38 0.90 17.62
N ILE A 140 6.31 2.16 17.19
CA ILE A 140 5.63 2.52 15.96
C ILE A 140 6.64 2.58 14.82
N ASP A 141 6.53 1.64 13.88
CA ASP A 141 7.25 1.65 12.62
C ASP A 141 6.33 2.26 11.56
N ALA A 142 6.58 3.52 11.20
CA ALA A 142 5.79 4.27 10.22
C ALA A 142 6.63 4.64 9.00
N ALA A 143 6.13 4.32 7.81
CA ALA A 143 6.82 4.62 6.56
C ALA A 143 5.83 4.94 5.42
N ILE A 144 6.33 5.59 4.38
CA ILE A 144 5.62 5.68 3.09
C ILE A 144 5.91 4.38 2.34
N LEU A 145 4.88 3.66 1.89
CA LEU A 145 5.05 2.49 1.03
C LEU A 145 5.05 2.92 -0.43
N ASN A 146 6.15 2.61 -1.12
CA ASN A 146 6.29 2.75 -2.56
C ASN A 146 6.07 1.38 -3.23
N MET A 147 5.32 1.38 -4.33
CA MET A 147 5.05 0.16 -5.09
C MET A 147 6.23 -0.34 -5.93
N ASP A 148 7.27 0.47 -6.13
CA ASP A 148 8.46 -0.01 -6.82
C ASP A 148 9.24 -1.00 -5.96
N TRP A 149 10.12 -1.78 -6.58
CA TRP A 149 10.90 -2.81 -5.90
C TRP A 149 11.94 -2.24 -4.95
N GLU A 150 12.66 -1.19 -5.39
CA GLU A 150 13.73 -0.55 -4.64
C GLU A 150 14.00 0.85 -5.23
N ASN A 151 14.63 1.73 -4.45
CA ASN A 151 15.18 3.01 -4.92
C ASN A 151 16.34 3.43 -4.00
N PRO A 152 17.34 4.16 -4.52
CA PRO A 152 18.40 4.73 -3.68
C PRO A 152 17.91 5.72 -2.60
N LYS A 153 16.76 6.38 -2.79
CA LYS A 153 16.23 7.34 -1.79
C LYS A 153 15.36 6.63 -0.75
N GLN A 154 15.96 6.31 0.41
CA GLN A 154 15.30 5.58 1.50
C GLN A 154 14.45 6.47 2.45
N GLU A 155 14.42 7.79 2.23
CA GLU A 155 13.71 8.71 3.09
C GLU A 155 13.17 9.92 2.31
N TYR A 156 12.00 10.42 2.71
CA TYR A 156 11.40 11.64 2.22
C TYR A 156 11.06 12.59 3.36
N LEU A 157 11.79 13.70 3.49
CA LEU A 157 11.58 14.76 4.51
C LEU A 157 11.50 14.22 5.96
N GLY A 158 12.41 13.33 6.36
CA GLY A 158 12.43 12.75 7.70
C GLY A 158 11.53 11.52 7.86
N VAL A 159 10.85 11.06 6.81
CA VAL A 159 9.97 9.88 6.87
C VAL A 159 10.56 8.76 6.01
N PRO A 160 10.80 7.57 6.58
CA PRO A 160 11.30 6.42 5.84
C PRO A 160 10.38 6.07 4.66
N VAL A 161 10.99 5.62 3.56
CA VAL A 161 10.29 5.04 2.42
C VAL A 161 10.61 3.56 2.39
N GLN A 162 9.58 2.73 2.50
CA GLN A 162 9.68 1.28 2.34
C GLN A 162 9.30 0.91 0.90
N TYR A 163 10.06 0.01 0.30
CA TYR A 163 9.77 -0.53 -1.03
C TYR A 163 9.16 -1.93 -0.94
N MET A 164 8.62 -2.41 -2.06
CA MET A 164 7.97 -3.73 -2.07
C MET A 164 8.91 -4.88 -1.74
N GLY A 165 10.19 -4.79 -2.12
CA GLY A 165 11.20 -5.77 -1.71
C GLY A 165 11.29 -5.89 -0.20
N ASP A 166 11.52 -4.76 0.49
CA ASP A 166 11.61 -4.70 1.95
C ASP A 166 10.32 -5.17 2.64
N LEU A 167 9.16 -4.85 2.07
CA LEU A 167 7.87 -5.29 2.62
C LEU A 167 7.70 -6.81 2.47
N PHE A 168 8.08 -7.39 1.34
CA PHE A 168 8.01 -8.84 1.17
C PHE A 168 8.95 -9.57 2.12
N ASP A 169 10.17 -9.06 2.31
CA ASP A 169 11.11 -9.60 3.29
C ASP A 169 10.55 -9.50 4.71
N LEU A 170 9.97 -8.35 5.08
CA LEU A 170 9.31 -8.14 6.37
C LEU A 170 8.18 -9.15 6.62
N LEU A 171 7.36 -9.42 5.58
CA LEU A 171 6.23 -10.34 5.66
C LEU A 171 6.62 -11.82 5.44
N GLY A 172 7.91 -12.11 5.25
CA GLY A 172 8.42 -13.48 5.05
C GLY A 172 8.15 -14.08 3.68
N TYR A 173 7.79 -13.28 2.66
CA TYR A 173 7.57 -13.75 1.30
C TYR A 173 8.89 -13.80 0.52
N LYS A 174 9.29 -15.01 0.11
CA LYS A 174 10.44 -15.20 -0.79
C LYS A 174 10.03 -14.84 -2.22
N THR A 175 10.47 -13.68 -2.70
CA THR A 175 10.22 -13.22 -4.07
C THR A 175 11.38 -12.37 -4.57
N SER A 176 11.53 -12.27 -5.88
CA SER A 176 12.55 -11.46 -6.53
C SER A 176 11.96 -10.28 -7.30
N GLN A 177 12.79 -9.29 -7.60
CA GLN A 177 12.40 -8.17 -8.48
C GLN A 177 11.87 -8.66 -9.83
N GLN A 178 12.46 -9.72 -10.37
CA GLN A 178 12.04 -10.28 -11.66
C GLN A 178 10.64 -10.89 -11.57
N GLU A 179 10.36 -11.65 -10.51
CA GLU A 179 9.03 -12.24 -10.27
C GLU A 179 7.98 -11.16 -10.02
N TYR A 180 8.29 -10.16 -9.20
CA TYR A 180 7.39 -9.03 -8.96
C TYR A 180 7.02 -8.27 -10.24
N ARG A 181 8.01 -8.04 -11.14
CA ARG A 181 7.76 -7.42 -12.45
C ARG A 181 6.94 -8.33 -13.37
N ARG A 182 7.13 -9.65 -13.32
CA ARG A 182 6.31 -10.62 -14.08
C ARG A 182 4.85 -10.60 -13.62
N ILE A 183 4.60 -10.49 -12.31
CA ILE A 183 3.24 -10.34 -11.76
C ILE A 183 2.58 -9.09 -12.34
N GLY A 184 3.25 -7.94 -12.26
CA GLY A 184 2.73 -6.68 -12.83
C GLY A 184 2.40 -6.78 -14.31
N LYS A 185 3.32 -7.32 -15.12
CA LYS A 185 3.11 -7.54 -16.56
C LYS A 185 1.89 -8.42 -16.83
N SER A 186 1.78 -9.54 -16.11
CA SER A 186 0.68 -10.49 -16.28
C SER A 186 -0.68 -9.86 -15.96
N ILE A 187 -0.77 -9.06 -14.89
CA ILE A 187 -2.00 -8.33 -14.54
C ILE A 187 -2.33 -7.32 -15.64
N GLY A 188 -1.31 -6.62 -16.15
CA GLY A 188 -1.50 -5.68 -17.26
C GLY A 188 -2.01 -6.33 -18.54
N GLU A 189 -1.54 -7.54 -18.87
CA GLU A 189 -2.02 -8.34 -20.01
C GLU A 189 -3.49 -8.74 -19.84
N GLU A 190 -3.89 -9.18 -18.64
CA GLU A 190 -5.28 -9.55 -18.33
C GLU A 190 -6.23 -8.34 -18.40
N VAL A 191 -5.83 -7.20 -17.84
CA VAL A 191 -6.60 -5.94 -17.93
C VAL A 191 -6.73 -5.48 -19.38
N ARG A 192 -5.68 -5.63 -20.20
CA ARG A 192 -5.74 -5.28 -21.62
C ARG A 192 -6.72 -6.16 -22.39
N TYR A 193 -6.68 -7.48 -22.14
CA TYR A 193 -7.60 -8.42 -22.77
C TYR A 193 -9.05 -8.07 -22.44
N ALA A 194 -9.37 -7.88 -21.15
CA ALA A 194 -10.72 -7.57 -20.69
C ALA A 194 -11.26 -6.19 -21.14
N THR A 195 -10.41 -5.30 -21.65
CA THR A 195 -10.82 -3.96 -22.14
C THR A 195 -10.92 -3.86 -23.66
N HIS A 196 -10.47 -4.88 -24.40
CA HIS A 196 -10.52 -4.93 -25.88
C HIS A 196 -11.35 -6.11 -26.41
N SER A 197 -11.85 -6.99 -25.53
CA SER A 197 -12.87 -8.00 -25.78
C SER A 197 -14.28 -7.44 -25.57
#